data_AF-A0A7G9W6Q8-F1
#
_entry.id   AF-A0A7G9W6Q8-F1
#
_cell.length_a   1.000
_cell.length_b   1.000
_cell.length_c   1.000
_cell.angle_alpha   90.00
_cell.angle_beta   90.00
_cell.angle_gamma   90.00
#
_symmetry.space_group_name_H-M   'P 1'
#
loop_
_entity.id
_entity.type
_entity.pdbx_description
1 polymer ?
#
loop_
_entity_poly.entity_id
_entity_poly.type
_entity_poly.pdbx_seq_one_letter_code
_entity_poly.pdbx_strand_id
1 'polypeptide(L)' 'MKNKEIHKIHIYKSCNTFGDLQDEINDYLVYYNQYRCQWGLKKMTPEQFRNHLQAA' A
#
# COMPACT_ATOMS: atom_id res chain seq x y z
N MET A 1 0.66 14.56 -6.23
CA MET A 1 0.41 13.11 -6.33
C MET A 1 -0.22 12.86 -7.70
N LYS A 2 0.57 12.46 -8.70
CA LYS A 2 0.07 12.29 -10.07
C LYS A 2 -0.88 11.09 -10.10
N ASN A 3 -2.03 11.26 -10.75
CA ASN A 3 -3.07 10.25 -10.97
C ASN A 3 -2.46 8.89 -11.37
N LYS A 4 -2.26 8.03 -10.35
CA LYS A 4 -1.96 6.60 -10.46
C LYS A 4 -3.30 5.89 -10.50
N GLU A 5 -4.03 6.06 -11.60
CA GLU A 5 -5.17 5.20 -11.95
C GLU A 5 -4.65 3.77 -11.96
N ILE A 6 -4.87 3.08 -10.84
CA ILE A 6 -4.54 1.68 -10.62
C ILE A 6 -3.03 1.44 -10.74
N HIS A 7 -2.34 1.46 -9.60
CA HIS A 7 -0.96 1.01 -9.43
C HIS A 7 -0.77 -0.37 -10.09
N LYS A 8 -0.48 -0.32 -11.39
CA LYS A 8 -0.24 -1.46 -12.26
C LYS A 8 1.06 -2.03 -11.73
N ILE A 9 1.01 -3.20 -11.11
CA ILE A 9 2.15 -3.94 -10.56
C ILE A 9 3.13 -4.19 -11.71
N HIS A 10 3.97 -3.20 -11.98
CA HIS A 10 5.13 -3.24 -12.85
C HIS A 10 6.37 -2.99 -12.00
N ILE A 11 6.35 -3.50 -10.76
CA ILE A 11 7.38 -3.31 -9.71
C ILE A 11 8.80 -3.61 -10.24
N TYR A 12 8.93 -4.38 -11.32
CA TYR A 12 10.23 -4.75 -11.89
C TYR A 12 10.61 -4.03 -13.19
N LYS A 13 9.72 -3.29 -13.87
CA LYS A 13 10.03 -2.73 -15.20
C LYS A 13 10.75 -1.39 -15.18
N SER A 14 10.75 -0.68 -14.05
CA SER A 14 11.37 0.65 -13.91
C SER A 14 12.49 0.73 -12.87
N CYS A 15 12.72 -0.33 -12.10
CA CYS A 15 13.76 -0.40 -11.09
C CYS A 15 15.08 -0.82 -11.75
N ASN A 16 16.10 0.02 -11.67
CA ASN A 16 17.41 -0.24 -12.28
C ASN A 16 18.44 -0.67 -11.22
N THR A 17 18.17 -0.37 -9.96
CA THR A 17 18.99 -0.76 -8.82
C THR A 17 18.19 -1.54 -7.77
N PHE A 18 18.90 -2.23 -6.88
CA PHE A 18 18.27 -2.84 -5.71
C PHE A 18 17.63 -1.78 -4.79
N GLY A 19 18.24 -0.59 -4.69
CA GLY A 19 17.67 0.53 -3.94
C GLY A 19 16.32 0.96 -4.49
N ASP A 20 16.21 1.12 -5.82
CA ASP A 20 14.94 1.48 -6.48
C ASP A 20 13.83 0.46 -6.16
N LEU A 21 14.19 -0.83 -6.14
CA LEU A 21 13.25 -1.89 -5.79
C LEU A 21 12.83 -1.81 -4.32
N GLN A 22 13.77 -1.56 -3.41
CA GLN A 22 13.45 -1.39 -1.99
C GLN A 22 12.51 -0.20 -1.76
N ASP A 23 12.76 0.91 -2.44
CA ASP A 23 11.94 2.12 -2.33
C ASP A 23 10.52 1.87 -2.86
N GLU A 24 10.36 1.24 -4.02
CA GLU A 24 9.03 0.91 -4.57
C GLU A 24 8.27 -0.08 -3.65
N ILE A 25 8.96 -1.05 -3.04
CA ILE A 25 8.35 -1.95 -2.05
C ILE A 25 7.89 -1.17 -0.81
N ASN A 26 8.73 -0.28 -0.29
CA ASN A 26 8.40 0.53 0.87
C ASN A 26 7.18 1.41 0.60
N ASP A 27 7.15 2.08 -0.55
CA ASP A 27 6.01 2.89 -0.99
C ASP A 27 4.73 2.07 -1.11
N TYR A 28 4.83 0.86 -1.67
CA TYR A 28 3.69 -0.04 -1.76
C TYR A 28 3.19 -0.49 -0.38
N LEU A 29 4.08 -0.79 0.57
CA LEU A 29 3.70 -1.18 1.93
C LEU A 29 2.95 -0.05 2.65
N VAL A 30 3.43 1.19 2.52
CA VAL A 30 2.74 2.38 3.04
C VAL A 30 1.35 2.49 2.42
N TYR A 31 1.25 2.39 1.09
CA TYR A 31 -0.03 2.46 0.39
C TYR A 31 -1.01 1.38 0.83
N TYR A 32 -0.55 0.13 0.92
CA TYR A 32 -1.38 -0.99 1.31
C TYR A 32 -1.91 -0.83 2.75
N ASN A 33 -1.04 -0.42 3.67
CA ASN A 33 -1.38 -0.33 5.09
C ASN A 33 -2.27 0.87 5.43
N GLN A 34 -2.08 1.99 4.74
CA GLN A 34 -2.67 3.27 5.13
C GLN A 34 -3.78 3.76 4.20
N TYR A 35 -3.77 3.38 2.93
CA TYR A 35 -4.66 3.98 1.93
C TYR A 35 -5.55 2.96 1.20
N ARG A 36 -5.21 1.66 1.20
CA ARG A 36 -5.98 0.63 0.50
C ARG A 36 -7.03 -0.04 1.41
N CYS A 37 -8.27 0.43 1.31
CA CYS A 37 -9.42 -0.21 1.96
C CYS A 37 -9.63 -1.66 1.49
N GLN A 38 -9.90 -2.56 2.44
CA GLN A 38 -10.06 -3.99 2.14
C GLN A 38 -11.47 -4.48 2.41
N TRP A 39 -12.05 -5.18 1.43
CA TRP A 39 -13.41 -5.74 1.54
C TRP A 39 -13.57 -6.65 2.76
N GLY A 40 -12.57 -7.50 3.05
CA GLY A 40 -12.55 -8.39 4.22
C GLY A 40 -12.38 -7.67 5.57
N LEU A 41 -11.92 -6.41 5.58
CA LEU A 41 -11.74 -5.60 6.78
C LEU A 41 -12.85 -4.56 6.93
N LYS A 42 -14.09 -4.89 6.55
CA LYS A 42 -15.23 -3.96 6.57
C LYS A 42 -14.94 -2.65 5.79
N LYS A 43 -14.16 -2.74 4.71
CA LYS A 43 -13.68 -1.60 3.92
C LYS A 43 -12.76 -0.63 4.68
N MET A 44 -12.13 -1.07 5.76
CA MET A 44 -11.06 -0.32 6.44
C MET A 44 -9.69 -0.64 5.83
N THR A 45 -8.72 0.26 6.03
CA THR A 45 -7.30 -0.05 5.82
C THR A 45 -6.77 -0.91 6.97
N PRO A 46 -5.66 -1.65 6.78
CA PRO A 46 -5.04 -2.42 7.87
C PRO A 46 -4.80 -1.59 9.14
N GLU A 47 -4.28 -0.37 9.00
CA GLU A 47 -4.06 0.53 10.13
C GLU A 47 -5.36 0.91 10.85
N GLN A 48 -6.38 1.31 10.09
CA GLN A 48 -7.70 1.66 10.65
C GLN A 48 -8.34 0.48 11.37
N PHE A 49 -8.24 -0.72 10.79
CA PHE A 49 -8.80 -1.92 11.38
C PHE A 49 -8.10 -2.29 12.70
N ARG A 50 -6.76 -2.17 12.75
CA ARG A 50 -6.00 -2.34 14.00
C ARG A 50 -6.50 -1.39 15.09
N ASN A 51 -6.66 -0.11 14.77
CA ASN A 51 -7.12 0.89 15.74
C ASN A 51 -8.57 0.62 16.17
N HIS A 52 -9.43 0.17 15.26
CA HIS A 52 -10.80 -0.23 15.57
C HIS A 52 -10.84 -1.39 16.58
N LEU A 53 -10.00 -2.42 16.39
CA LEU A 53 -9.90 -3.54 17.32
C LEU A 53 -9.35 -3.14 18.70
N GLN A 54 -8.51 -2.10 18.77
CA GLN A 54 -7.97 -1.60 20.03
C GLN A 54 -8.95 -0.74 20.82
N ALA A 55 -9.98 -0.20 20.16
CA ALA A 55 -11.01 0.63 20.76
C ALA A 55 -12.31 -0.15 21.10
N ALA A 56 -12.38 -1.44 20.75
CA ALA A 56 -13.51 -2.33 20.99
C ALA A 56 -13.32 -3.12 22.29
#